data_AF-A0A067N641-F1
#
_entry.id   AF-A0A067N641-F1
#
_cell.length_a   1.000
_cell.length_b   1.000
_cell.length_c   1.000
_cell.angle_alpha   90.00
_cell.angle_beta   90.00
_cell.angle_gamma   90.00
#
_symmetry.space_group_name_H-M   'P 1'
#
loop_
_entity.id
_entity.type
_entity.pdbx_description
1 polymer ?
#
loop_
_entity_poly.entity_id
_entity_poly.type
_entity_poly.pdbx_seq_one_letter_code
_entity_poly.pdbx_strand_id
1 'polypeptide(L)'
;MSFRISKFLLFFGVLSVLAPIRAPIRVYGAPTPALFTRHEGHNDSASTGDFKKQNGMDAQKLNAQFAGLKKADPCNDGEQACVETSFAQCVGGKWVLTPCASGTVCVALPLVNKPGTSIACDSENDATARILASGAEGGLTGSDAASASTSAGTGGDDDELECDD
;
A
#
# COMPACT_ATOMS: atom_id res chain seq x y z
N MET A 1 -1.99 1.80 40.18
CA MET A 1 -3.22 1.19 39.65
C MET A 1 -4.36 2.17 39.88
N SER A 2 -4.86 2.82 38.83
CA SER A 2 -5.94 3.81 38.93
C SER A 2 -6.92 3.55 37.80
N PHE A 3 -8.01 2.83 38.11
CA PHE A 3 -9.11 2.56 37.19
C PHE A 3 -10.09 3.73 37.23
N ARG A 4 -10.29 4.40 36.10
CA ARG A 4 -11.40 5.33 35.91
C ARG A 4 -12.41 4.71 34.94
N ILE A 5 -13.38 4.02 35.53
CA ILE A 5 -14.64 3.64 34.89
C ILE A 5 -15.53 4.89 34.87
N SER A 6 -15.96 5.34 33.69
CA SER A 6 -17.00 6.35 33.60
C SER A 6 -17.90 6.11 32.38
N LYS A 7 -19.11 5.60 32.68
CA LYS A 7 -20.40 5.80 31.97
C LYS A 7 -20.40 5.42 30.48
N PHE A 8 -20.81 4.22 30.08
CA PHE A 8 -22.23 3.80 29.98
C PHE A 8 -23.19 4.97 29.75
N LEU A 9 -23.63 5.15 28.50
CA LEU A 9 -24.92 5.67 28.02
C LEU A 9 -24.88 5.58 26.49
N LEU A 10 -25.40 4.48 25.91
CA LEU A 10 -26.69 4.46 25.21
C LEU A 10 -26.84 5.54 24.12
N PHE A 11 -26.57 5.17 22.87
CA PHE A 11 -27.31 5.68 21.72
C PHE A 11 -27.56 4.53 20.73
N PHE A 12 -28.66 3.80 20.97
CA PHE A 12 -29.35 3.05 19.93
C PHE A 12 -29.96 4.07 18.96
N GLY A 13 -29.28 4.33 17.85
CA GLY A 13 -29.78 5.16 16.76
C GLY A 13 -30.07 4.31 15.53
N VAL A 14 -31.11 3.48 15.59
CA VAL A 14 -31.71 2.90 14.38
C VAL A 14 -32.49 4.01 13.69
N LEU A 15 -31.90 4.59 12.64
CA LEU A 15 -32.60 5.49 11.73
C LEU A 15 -32.86 4.75 10.42
N SER A 16 -34.00 4.06 10.38
CA SER A 16 -34.62 3.61 9.14
C SER A 16 -35.21 4.80 8.40
N VAL A 17 -34.67 5.21 7.24
CA VAL A 17 -35.45 6.01 6.29
C VAL A 17 -34.98 5.80 4.83
N LEU A 18 -35.91 5.28 4.02
CA LEU A 18 -36.13 5.45 2.57
C LEU A 18 -35.14 4.84 1.55
N ALA A 19 -35.48 3.63 1.11
CA ALA A 19 -35.19 3.16 -0.24
C ALA A 19 -36.11 3.85 -1.27
N PRO A 20 -35.60 4.38 -2.39
CA PRO A 20 -36.45 4.75 -3.51
C PRO A 20 -36.85 3.50 -4.31
N ILE A 21 -38.13 3.16 -4.25
CA ILE A 21 -38.80 2.23 -5.16
C ILE A 21 -38.87 2.90 -6.53
N ARG A 22 -38.01 2.50 -7.47
CA ARG A 22 -38.16 2.90 -8.88
C ARG A 22 -38.77 1.74 -9.66
N ALA A 23 -40.04 1.94 -10.02
CA ALA A 23 -40.87 1.03 -10.80
C ALA A 23 -40.25 0.69 -12.17
N PRO A 24 -40.63 -0.46 -12.77
CA PRO A 24 -40.10 -0.92 -14.05
C PRO A 24 -40.64 -0.09 -15.22
N ILE A 25 -39.75 0.40 -16.07
CA ILE A 25 -40.09 0.97 -17.37
C ILE A 25 -40.53 -0.19 -18.28
N ARG A 26 -41.80 -0.20 -18.68
CA ARG A 26 -42.28 -1.05 -19.79
C ARG A 26 -41.72 -0.51 -21.10
N VAL A 27 -40.81 -1.27 -21.70
CA VAL A 27 -40.33 -1.09 -23.07
C VAL A 27 -41.42 -1.59 -24.03
N TYR A 28 -42.00 -0.68 -24.80
CA TYR A 28 -42.69 -1.00 -26.06
C TYR A 28 -42.00 -0.22 -27.18
N GLY A 29 -41.24 -0.93 -28.01
CA GLY A 29 -40.58 -0.40 -29.21
C GLY A 29 -39.99 -1.56 -30.01
N ALA A 30 -40.49 -1.74 -31.23
CA ALA A 30 -40.23 -2.84 -32.16
C ALA A 30 -38.81 -2.76 -32.79
N PRO A 31 -38.36 -3.77 -33.57
CA PRO A 31 -36.95 -3.97 -33.91
C PRO A 31 -36.54 -3.19 -35.17
N THR A 32 -35.49 -2.37 -35.05
CA THR A 32 -34.71 -1.86 -36.18
C THR A 32 -33.27 -2.37 -36.07
N PRO A 33 -32.72 -3.02 -37.12
CA PRO A 33 -31.33 -3.44 -37.12
C PRO A 33 -30.48 -2.23 -37.52
N ALA A 34 -30.04 -1.48 -36.53
CA ALA A 34 -29.07 -0.42 -36.72
C ALA A 34 -27.74 -0.86 -36.10
N LEU A 35 -26.82 -1.34 -36.96
CA LEU A 35 -25.43 -1.57 -36.63
C LEU A 35 -24.79 -0.22 -36.30
N PHE A 36 -24.73 0.11 -35.01
CA PHE A 36 -23.87 1.17 -34.49
C PHE A 36 -22.96 0.57 -33.42
N THR A 37 -21.83 0.06 -33.89
CA THR A 37 -20.64 -0.14 -33.06
C THR A 37 -20.10 1.22 -32.64
N ARG A 38 -20.31 1.60 -31.39
CA ARG A 38 -19.29 2.30 -30.58
C ARG A 38 -19.62 2.10 -29.12
N HIS A 39 -19.29 0.91 -28.62
CA HIS A 39 -19.17 0.71 -27.18
C HIS A 39 -18.01 1.57 -26.69
N GLU A 40 -18.29 2.27 -25.61
CA GLU A 40 -17.36 3.08 -24.84
C GLU A 40 -16.09 2.29 -24.58
N GLY A 41 -14.94 2.95 -24.76
CA GLY A 41 -13.66 2.45 -24.31
C GLY A 41 -13.62 2.44 -22.78
N HIS A 42 -14.34 1.49 -22.18
CA HIS A 42 -13.95 0.92 -20.91
C HIS A 42 -12.69 0.13 -21.19
N ASN A 43 -11.54 0.73 -20.94
CA ASN A 43 -10.29 0.01 -20.71
C ASN A 43 -10.40 -0.79 -19.41
N ASP A 44 -11.42 -1.66 -19.31
CA ASP A 44 -11.49 -2.76 -18.35
C ASP A 44 -10.83 -4.00 -18.97
N SER A 45 -9.72 -3.78 -19.67
CA SER A 45 -8.69 -4.80 -19.81
C SER A 45 -7.77 -4.65 -18.61
N ALA A 46 -8.28 -4.97 -17.42
CA ALA A 46 -7.45 -5.32 -16.26
C ALA A 46 -6.74 -6.62 -16.61
N SER A 47 -5.77 -6.47 -17.49
CA SER A 47 -4.93 -7.52 -18.04
C SER A 47 -4.02 -7.90 -16.89
N THR A 48 -3.61 -9.16 -16.79
CA THR A 48 -2.73 -9.69 -15.73
C THR A 48 -1.45 -8.86 -15.38
N GLY A 49 -1.09 -7.84 -16.16
CA GLY A 49 -0.05 -6.85 -15.85
C GLY A 49 -0.50 -5.69 -14.94
N ASP A 50 -1.78 -5.30 -14.93
CA ASP A 50 -2.24 -4.09 -14.23
C ASP A 50 -2.21 -4.26 -12.72
N PHE A 51 -2.61 -5.44 -12.20
CA PHE A 51 -2.53 -5.69 -10.77
C PHE A 51 -1.07 -5.82 -10.29
N LYS A 52 -0.14 -6.26 -11.13
CA LYS A 52 1.28 -6.37 -10.74
C LYS A 52 1.84 -4.97 -10.48
N LYS A 53 1.65 -4.05 -11.42
CA LYS A 53 2.09 -2.65 -11.25
C LYS A 53 1.44 -2.01 -10.02
N GLN A 54 0.13 -2.20 -9.83
CA GLN A 54 -0.56 -1.70 -8.64
C GLN A 54 0.03 -2.29 -7.35
N ASN A 55 0.29 -3.61 -7.31
CA ASN A 55 0.91 -4.24 -6.14
C ASN A 55 2.29 -3.66 -5.84
N GLY A 56 3.07 -3.28 -6.86
CA GLY A 56 4.36 -2.61 -6.70
C GLY A 56 4.21 -1.25 -6.04
N MET A 57 3.30 -0.43 -6.53
CA MET A 57 3.00 0.90 -5.96
C MET A 57 2.46 0.78 -4.53
N ASP A 58 1.60 -0.21 -4.27
CA ASP A 58 1.06 -0.47 -2.93
C ASP A 58 2.18 -0.91 -1.96
N ALA A 59 3.11 -1.76 -2.42
CA ALA A 59 4.27 -2.16 -1.64
C ALA A 59 5.17 -0.96 -1.30
N GLN A 60 5.41 -0.07 -2.27
CA GLN A 60 6.15 1.17 -2.04
C GLN A 60 5.51 2.06 -0.99
N LYS A 61 4.19 2.25 -1.09
CA LYS A 61 3.42 3.03 -0.12
C LYS A 61 3.51 2.43 1.28
N LEU A 62 3.40 1.10 1.40
CA LEU A 62 3.57 0.42 2.69
C LEU A 62 4.98 0.59 3.25
N ASN A 63 6.02 0.41 2.43
CA ASN A 63 7.41 0.62 2.85
C ASN A 63 7.66 2.07 3.31
N ALA A 64 7.10 3.05 2.61
CA ALA A 64 7.18 4.45 3.00
C ALA A 64 6.48 4.72 4.35
N GLN A 65 5.33 4.07 4.60
CA GLN A 65 4.65 4.14 5.90
C GLN A 65 5.47 3.49 7.01
N PHE A 66 6.03 2.32 6.75
CA PHE A 66 6.83 1.56 7.71
C PHE A 66 8.10 2.31 8.16
N ALA A 67 8.70 3.12 7.28
CA ALA A 67 9.85 3.96 7.64
C ALA A 67 9.55 4.95 8.78
N GLY A 68 8.27 5.33 8.97
CA GLY A 68 7.84 6.21 10.05
C GLY A 68 7.47 5.49 11.35
N LEU A 69 7.29 4.17 11.34
CA LEU A 69 6.82 3.41 12.50
C LEU A 69 7.95 3.12 13.48
N LYS A 70 7.64 3.29 14.77
CA LYS A 70 8.50 2.99 15.90
C LYS A 70 7.85 1.90 16.76
N LYS A 71 8.68 1.15 17.50
CA LYS A 71 8.18 0.10 18.40
C LYS A 71 7.18 0.60 19.45
N ALA A 72 7.29 1.86 19.85
CA ALA A 72 6.43 2.48 20.86
C ALA A 72 5.06 2.91 20.32
N ASP A 73 4.86 2.92 19.01
CA ASP A 73 3.60 3.36 18.40
C ASP A 73 2.46 2.40 18.75
N PRO A 74 1.23 2.91 18.96
CA PRO A 74 0.06 2.08 19.12
C PRO A 74 -0.29 1.39 17.78
N CYS A 75 -0.90 0.22 17.87
CA CYS A 75 -1.32 -0.57 16.71
C CYS A 75 -2.64 -1.30 17.00
N ASN A 76 -3.28 -1.85 15.97
CA ASN A 76 -4.48 -2.67 16.13
C ASN A 76 -4.12 -4.16 16.18
N ASP A 77 -4.74 -4.92 17.08
CA ASP A 77 -4.43 -6.35 17.24
C ASP A 77 -4.54 -7.13 15.92
N GLY A 78 -3.50 -7.93 15.65
CA GLY A 78 -3.38 -8.70 14.41
C GLY A 78 -2.78 -7.93 13.22
N GLU A 79 -2.58 -6.62 13.33
CA GLU A 79 -1.87 -5.83 12.32
C GLU A 79 -0.41 -6.31 12.19
N GLN A 80 0.10 -6.28 10.96
CA GLN A 80 1.48 -6.66 10.64
C GLN A 80 2.15 -5.51 9.92
N ALA A 81 3.41 -5.24 10.27
CA ALA A 81 4.18 -4.15 9.71
C ALA A 81 5.66 -4.48 9.71
N CYS A 82 6.44 -3.61 9.07
CA CYS A 82 7.88 -3.53 9.31
C CYS A 82 8.14 -2.37 10.27
N VAL A 83 8.76 -2.67 11.42
CA VAL A 83 9.08 -1.67 12.44
C VAL A 83 10.56 -1.80 12.74
N GLU A 84 11.32 -0.72 12.55
CA GLU A 84 12.77 -0.69 12.77
C GLU A 84 13.48 -1.86 12.04
N THR A 85 13.11 -2.10 10.77
CA THR A 85 13.60 -3.20 9.90
C THR A 85 13.21 -4.63 10.33
N SER A 86 12.52 -4.79 11.46
CA SER A 86 12.04 -6.08 11.95
C SER A 86 10.62 -6.36 11.51
N PHE A 87 10.28 -7.63 11.32
CA PHE A 87 8.88 -8.02 11.19
C PHE A 87 8.15 -7.77 12.50
N ALA A 88 7.01 -7.10 12.47
CA ALA A 88 6.23 -6.78 13.64
C ALA A 88 4.81 -7.30 13.51
N GLN A 89 4.29 -7.88 14.60
CA GLN A 89 2.87 -8.18 14.75
C GLN A 89 2.33 -7.44 15.98
N CYS A 90 1.14 -6.86 15.84
CA CYS A 90 0.49 -6.18 16.94
C CYS A 90 -0.24 -7.18 17.86
N VAL A 91 0.10 -7.15 19.15
CA VAL A 91 -0.54 -7.97 20.19
C VAL A 91 -0.83 -7.11 21.42
N GLY A 92 -2.11 -6.94 21.77
CA GLY A 92 -2.54 -6.10 22.89
C GLY A 92 -2.23 -4.61 22.67
N GLY A 93 -2.32 -4.13 21.43
CA GLY A 93 -2.01 -2.73 21.07
C GLY A 93 -0.53 -2.35 21.22
N LYS A 94 0.38 -3.32 21.05
CA LYS A 94 1.85 -3.15 21.10
C LYS A 94 2.50 -3.94 19.97
N TRP A 95 3.54 -3.38 19.36
CA TRP A 95 4.35 -4.10 18.38
C TRP A 95 5.26 -5.13 19.05
N VAL A 96 5.09 -6.40 18.66
CA VAL A 96 6.00 -7.50 18.97
C VAL A 96 6.91 -7.72 17.76
N LEU A 97 8.19 -7.39 17.92
CA LEU A 97 9.17 -7.45 16.84
C LEU A 97 9.88 -8.80 16.82
N THR A 98 10.00 -9.37 15.63
CA THR A 98 10.83 -10.52 15.29
C THR A 98 11.90 -10.03 14.29
N PRO A 99 13.18 -10.02 14.68
CA PRO A 99 14.24 -9.55 13.79
C PRO A 99 14.36 -10.46 12.56
N CYS A 100 14.63 -9.85 11.41
CA CYS A 100 15.00 -10.57 10.21
C CYS A 100 16.41 -11.17 10.34
N ALA A 101 16.72 -12.17 9.53
CA ALA A 101 18.05 -12.76 9.49
C ALA A 101 19.10 -11.72 9.06
N SER A 102 20.37 -11.93 9.43
CA SER A 102 21.46 -11.04 9.05
C SER A 102 21.50 -10.83 7.52
N GLY A 103 21.61 -9.58 7.09
CA GLY A 103 21.62 -9.21 5.66
C GLY A 103 20.23 -9.09 5.03
N THR A 104 19.16 -9.27 5.80
CA THR A 104 17.78 -9.05 5.36
C THR A 104 17.07 -8.04 6.23
N VAL A 105 16.08 -7.35 5.65
CA VAL A 105 15.23 -6.38 6.31
C VAL A 105 13.77 -6.72 6.04
N CYS A 106 12.89 -6.34 6.96
CA CYS A 106 11.47 -6.44 6.74
C CYS A 106 11.03 -5.40 5.70
N VAL A 107 10.33 -5.88 4.68
CA VAL A 107 9.76 -5.06 3.59
C VAL A 107 8.40 -5.59 3.17
N ALA A 108 7.53 -4.71 2.67
CA ALA A 108 6.39 -5.08 1.84
C ALA A 108 6.84 -5.35 0.41
N LEU A 109 6.33 -6.44 -0.18
CA LEU A 109 6.66 -6.92 -1.51
C LEU A 109 5.38 -7.15 -2.32
N PRO A 110 5.40 -6.91 -3.64
CA PRO A 110 4.24 -7.13 -4.49
C PRO A 110 3.93 -8.62 -4.62
N LEU A 111 2.64 -8.99 -4.55
CA LEU A 111 2.21 -10.33 -4.92
C LEU A 111 2.24 -10.50 -6.45
N VAL A 112 2.73 -11.64 -6.92
CA VAL A 112 2.97 -11.85 -8.36
C VAL A 112 1.80 -12.50 -9.10
N ASN A 113 0.95 -13.26 -8.40
CA ASN A 113 -0.10 -14.09 -8.99
C ASN A 113 -1.52 -13.67 -8.62
N LYS A 114 -1.66 -12.65 -7.75
CA LYS A 114 -2.95 -12.09 -7.34
C LYS A 114 -2.78 -10.66 -6.84
N PRO A 115 -3.86 -9.87 -6.75
CA PRO A 115 -3.82 -8.54 -6.14
C PRO A 115 -3.34 -8.57 -4.68
N GLY A 116 -2.63 -7.52 -4.28
CA GLY A 116 -2.15 -7.28 -2.92
C GLY A 116 -0.63 -7.35 -2.75
N THR A 117 -0.21 -7.23 -1.50
CA THR A 117 1.19 -7.26 -1.07
C THR A 117 1.41 -8.33 0.00
N SER A 118 2.67 -8.62 0.30
CA SER A 118 3.07 -9.46 1.44
C SER A 118 4.23 -8.83 2.15
N ILE A 119 4.26 -8.95 3.48
CA ILE A 119 5.42 -8.57 4.28
C ILE A 119 6.36 -9.78 4.38
N ALA A 120 7.66 -9.55 4.19
CA ALA A 120 8.68 -10.59 4.33
C ALA A 120 10.03 -9.97 4.71
N CYS A 121 10.93 -10.82 5.24
CA CYS A 121 12.35 -10.48 5.33
C CYS A 121 13.01 -10.78 3.99
N ASP A 122 13.64 -9.77 3.39
CA ASP A 122 14.33 -9.88 2.10
C ASP A 122 15.56 -8.95 2.10
N SER A 123 16.50 -9.12 1.17
CA SER A 123 17.56 -8.14 1.00
C SER A 123 16.99 -6.86 0.36
N GLU A 124 17.53 -5.68 0.67
CA GLU A 124 17.03 -4.42 0.07
C GLU A 124 17.15 -4.43 -1.45
N ASN A 125 18.22 -5.05 -1.98
CA ASN A 125 18.46 -5.17 -3.41
C ASN A 125 17.42 -6.07 -4.08
N ASP A 126 17.14 -7.25 -3.52
CA ASP A 126 16.15 -8.17 -4.08
C ASP A 126 14.73 -7.62 -3.94
N ALA A 127 14.43 -6.96 -2.82
CA ALA A 127 13.15 -6.29 -2.61
C ALA A 127 12.92 -5.18 -3.65
N THR A 128 13.93 -4.34 -3.90
CA THR A 128 13.89 -3.31 -4.94
C THR A 128 13.70 -3.93 -6.32
N ALA A 129 14.46 -4.97 -6.66
CA ALA A 129 14.35 -5.66 -7.94
C ALA A 129 12.94 -6.24 -8.16
N ARG A 130 12.31 -6.79 -7.11
CA ARG A 130 10.94 -7.33 -7.17
C ARG A 130 9.88 -6.24 -7.37
N ILE A 131 10.06 -5.07 -6.75
CA ILE A 131 9.18 -3.92 -6.97
C ILE A 131 9.34 -3.41 -8.40
N LEU A 132 10.57 -3.24 -8.90
CA LEU A 132 10.81 -2.80 -10.28
C LEU A 132 10.27 -3.80 -11.31
N ALA A 133 10.41 -5.10 -11.06
CA ALA A 133 9.87 -6.16 -11.92
C ALA A 133 8.32 -6.15 -12.02
N SER A 134 7.65 -5.46 -11.11
CA SER A 134 6.19 -5.26 -11.18
C SER A 134 5.78 -4.17 -12.20
N GLY A 135 6.73 -3.35 -12.66
CA GLY A 135 6.50 -2.16 -13.48
C GLY A 135 6.27 -0.88 -12.67
N ALA A 136 6.44 -0.92 -11.35
CA ALA A 136 6.53 0.26 -10.49
C ALA A 136 7.93 0.89 -10.58
N GLU A 137 8.01 2.20 -10.40
CA GLU A 137 9.25 3.00 -10.50
C GLU A 137 9.50 3.72 -9.16
N GLY A 138 10.72 4.20 -8.91
CA GLY A 138 11.03 4.96 -7.68
C GLY A 138 11.53 4.13 -6.50
N GLY A 139 12.06 2.92 -6.74
CA GLY A 139 12.74 2.12 -5.72
C GLY A 139 11.81 1.52 -4.66
N LEU A 140 12.32 1.33 -3.42
CA LEU A 140 11.62 0.64 -2.33
C LEU A 140 10.40 1.39 -1.80
N THR A 141 10.42 2.72 -1.82
CA THR A 141 9.42 3.59 -1.19
C THR A 141 8.69 4.50 -2.20
N GLY A 142 9.00 4.38 -3.49
CA GLY A 142 8.40 5.17 -4.56
C GLY A 142 9.03 6.56 -4.70
N SER A 143 8.74 7.23 -5.81
CA SER A 143 9.36 8.52 -6.17
C SER A 143 9.03 9.66 -5.19
N ASP A 144 7.86 9.60 -4.54
CA ASP A 144 7.42 10.65 -3.61
C ASP A 144 8.15 10.61 -2.26
N ALA A 145 8.67 9.44 -1.85
CA ALA A 145 9.43 9.28 -0.61
C ALA A 145 10.88 9.78 -0.75
N ALA A 146 11.45 9.74 -1.96
CA ALA A 146 12.75 10.35 -2.25
C ALA A 146 12.67 11.88 -2.15
N SER A 147 11.57 12.50 -2.61
CA SER A 147 11.36 13.96 -2.49
C SER A 147 11.24 14.45 -1.04
N ALA A 148 10.85 13.59 -0.10
CA ALA A 148 10.87 13.91 1.34
C ALA A 148 12.28 13.82 1.97
N SER A 149 13.24 13.19 1.28
CA SER A 149 14.62 13.04 1.75
C SER A 149 15.61 14.04 1.14
N THR A 150 15.23 14.77 0.07
CA THR A 150 16.12 15.73 -0.62
C THR A 150 16.05 17.17 -0.10
N SER A 151 15.56 17.40 1.12
CA SER A 151 15.63 18.72 1.78
C SER A 151 16.49 18.72 3.06
N ALA A 152 17.48 17.83 3.12
CA ALA A 152 18.57 17.91 4.09
C ALA A 152 19.91 17.65 3.39
N GLY A 153 20.56 18.73 2.95
CA GLY A 153 22.01 18.80 2.77
C GLY A 153 22.53 18.62 1.34
N THR A 154 22.79 19.72 0.65
CA THR A 154 23.93 19.80 -0.27
C THR A 154 24.58 21.16 -0.07
N GLY A 155 25.56 21.20 0.83
CA GLY A 155 26.56 22.23 0.89
C GLY A 155 27.92 21.54 0.71
N GLY A 156 28.64 21.96 -0.32
CA GLY A 156 30.08 21.77 -0.55
C GLY A 156 30.52 20.34 -0.87
N ASP A 157 31.58 20.09 -1.62
CA ASP A 157 32.50 20.93 -2.38
C ASP A 157 33.19 19.98 -3.38
N ASP A 158 33.82 20.57 -4.35
CA ASP A 158 34.44 20.00 -5.54
C ASP A 158 35.71 19.23 -5.17
N ASP A 159 35.92 18.03 -5.70
CA ASP A 159 37.28 17.51 -5.91
C ASP A 159 37.33 16.49 -7.05
N GLU A 160 37.98 16.95 -8.10
CA GLU A 160 38.46 16.29 -9.29
C GLU A 160 39.46 15.17 -8.91
N LEU A 161 39.23 13.94 -9.36
CA LEU A 161 40.25 12.89 -9.30
C LEU A 161 40.50 12.33 -10.70
N GLU A 162 41.67 12.73 -11.20
CA GLU A 162 42.35 12.28 -12.40
C GLU A 162 42.44 10.76 -12.46
N CYS A 163 42.19 10.20 -13.65
CA CYS A 163 42.52 8.82 -13.98
C CYS A 163 43.87 8.84 -14.72
N ASP A 164 44.95 8.45 -14.04
CA ASP A 164 46.27 8.22 -14.66
C ASP A 164 46.50 6.70 -14.78
N ASP A 165 46.96 6.30 -15.97
CA ASP A 165 47.13 4.93 -16.50
C ASP A 165 48.54 4.37 -16.20
#